data_AF-A0A1V9FC04-F1
#
_entry.id   AF-A0A1V9FC04-F1
#
_cell.length_a   1.000
_cell.length_b   1.000
_cell.length_c   1.000
_cell.angle_alpha   90.00
_cell.angle_beta   90.00
_cell.angle_gamma   90.00
#
_symmetry.space_group_name_H-M   'P 1'
#
loop_
_entity.id
_entity.type
_entity.pdbx_description
1 polymer ?
#
loop_
_entity_poly.entity_id
_entity_poly.type
_entity_poly.pdbx_seq_one_letter_code
_entity_poly.pdbx_strand_id
1 'polypeptide(L)'
;MSNSFDKWEGLTDHVKEYINTRVELTKLQIAEKTSLIISQLIAITIVALFFLLFLIFGSIAGAWALSNWIGKPYAGFLIVAGIYLLLGIIVWIARGRFLRYPIMNAIIRQLQKKDDNNESS
;
A
#
# COMPACT_ATOMS: atom_id res chain seq x y z
N MET A 1 -9.06 -7.39 -60.47
CA MET A 1 -8.44 -6.50 -59.46
C MET A 1 -8.97 -6.89 -58.08
N SER A 2 -8.60 -8.07 -57.56
CA SER A 2 -9.15 -8.63 -56.30
C SER A 2 -8.11 -9.13 -55.29
N ASN A 3 -6.82 -9.23 -55.65
CA ASN A 3 -5.81 -9.88 -54.79
C ASN A 3 -5.32 -9.04 -53.60
N SER A 4 -5.73 -7.77 -53.48
CA SER A 4 -5.33 -6.90 -52.37
C SER A 4 -6.23 -7.06 -51.14
N PHE A 5 -7.53 -7.35 -51.31
CA PHE A 5 -8.49 -7.45 -50.20
C PHE A 5 -8.28 -8.73 -49.36
N ASP A 6 -8.03 -9.87 -50.00
CA ASP A 6 -7.77 -11.14 -49.30
C ASP A 6 -6.52 -11.09 -48.40
N LYS A 7 -5.50 -10.31 -48.80
CA LYS A 7 -4.30 -10.08 -47.97
C LYS A 7 -4.59 -9.27 -46.72
N TRP A 8 -5.49 -8.29 -46.80
CA TRP A 8 -5.88 -7.46 -45.66
C TRP A 8 -6.73 -8.24 -44.65
N GLU A 9 -7.61 -9.12 -45.12
CA GLU A 9 -8.38 -10.02 -44.25
C GLU A 9 -7.46 -11.02 -43.50
N GLY A 10 -6.55 -11.68 -44.22
CA GLY A 10 -5.62 -12.64 -43.60
C GLY A 10 -4.67 -12.00 -42.57
N LEU A 11 -4.23 -10.75 -42.81
CA LEU A 11 -3.45 -9.98 -41.83
C LEU A 11 -4.29 -9.61 -40.61
N THR A 12 -5.55 -9.24 -40.81
CA THR A 12 -6.45 -8.86 -39.72
C THR A 12 -6.74 -10.06 -38.82
N ASP A 13 -6.96 -11.26 -39.39
CA ASP A 13 -7.18 -12.48 -38.63
C ASP A 13 -5.95 -12.91 -37.82
N HIS A 14 -4.75 -12.86 -38.40
CA HIS A 14 -3.51 -13.16 -37.66
C HIS A 14 -3.26 -12.18 -36.51
N VAL A 15 -3.55 -10.89 -36.70
CA VAL A 15 -3.44 -9.88 -35.65
C VAL A 15 -4.49 -10.13 -34.55
N LYS A 16 -5.70 -10.53 -34.94
CA LYS A 16 -6.79 -10.84 -34.01
C LYS A 16 -6.45 -12.04 -33.14
N GLU A 17 -5.92 -13.11 -33.73
CA GLU A 17 -5.47 -14.31 -33.02
C GLU A 17 -4.31 -14.00 -32.08
N TYR A 18 -3.33 -13.20 -32.52
CA TYR A 18 -2.22 -12.76 -31.70
C TYR A 18 -2.66 -11.90 -30.49
N ILE A 19 -3.61 -10.98 -30.70
CA ILE A 19 -4.20 -10.19 -29.62
C ILE A 19 -4.98 -11.10 -28.68
N ASN A 20 -5.74 -12.07 -29.18
CA ASN A 20 -6.52 -12.99 -28.36
C ASN A 20 -5.62 -13.82 -27.44
N THR A 21 -4.54 -14.39 -27.96
CA THR A 21 -3.55 -15.14 -27.15
C THR A 21 -2.88 -14.25 -26.12
N ARG A 22 -2.50 -13.01 -26.48
CA ARG A 22 -1.92 -12.07 -25.52
C ARG A 22 -2.90 -11.64 -24.44
N VAL A 23 -4.16 -11.44 -24.78
CA VAL A 23 -5.23 -11.12 -23.82
C VAL A 23 -5.44 -12.27 -22.86
N GLU A 24 -5.46 -13.51 -23.34
CA GLU A 24 -5.62 -14.70 -22.50
C GLU A 24 -4.45 -14.88 -21.52
N LEU A 25 -3.20 -14.75 -22.02
CA LEU A 25 -1.99 -14.76 -21.18
C LEU A 25 -2.01 -13.63 -20.14
N THR A 26 -2.41 -12.43 -20.56
CA THR A 26 -2.51 -11.26 -19.65
C THR A 26 -3.57 -11.47 -18.58
N LYS A 27 -4.73 -12.04 -18.95
CA LYS A 27 -5.81 -12.34 -18.01
C LYS A 27 -5.38 -13.37 -16.96
N LEU A 28 -4.62 -14.40 -17.38
CA LEU A 28 -4.07 -15.41 -16.49
C LEU A 28 -3.02 -14.81 -15.53
N GLN A 29 -2.09 -14.00 -16.06
CA GLN A 29 -1.07 -13.32 -15.26
C GLN A 29 -1.66 -12.30 -14.27
N ILE A 30 -2.71 -11.59 -14.67
CA ILE A 30 -3.45 -10.68 -13.79
C ILE A 30 -4.11 -11.48 -12.68
N ALA A 31 -4.81 -12.57 -13.00
CA ALA A 31 -5.48 -13.40 -11.99
C ALA A 31 -4.47 -13.96 -10.97
N GLU A 32 -3.34 -14.48 -11.43
CA GLU A 32 -2.28 -15.01 -10.57
C GLU A 32 -1.67 -13.94 -9.68
N LYS A 33 -1.27 -12.78 -10.25
CA LYS A 33 -0.72 -11.65 -9.47
C LYS A 33 -1.73 -11.11 -8.46
N THR A 34 -3.00 -10.98 -8.86
CA THR A 34 -4.06 -10.46 -8.01
C THR A 34 -4.31 -11.41 -6.84
N SER A 35 -4.34 -12.72 -7.10
CA SER A 35 -4.44 -13.75 -6.05
C SER A 35 -3.29 -13.63 -5.04
N LEU A 36 -2.05 -13.51 -5.53
CA LEU A 36 -0.86 -13.39 -4.68
C LEU A 36 -0.89 -12.12 -3.80
N ILE A 37 -1.30 -10.98 -4.37
CA ILE A 37 -1.46 -9.72 -3.64
C ILE A 37 -2.55 -9.84 -2.58
N ILE A 38 -3.71 -10.43 -2.92
CA ILE A 38 -4.82 -10.62 -1.99
C ILE A 38 -4.40 -11.54 -0.83
N SER A 39 -3.77 -12.67 -1.12
CA SER A 39 -3.26 -13.59 -0.09
C SER A 39 -2.26 -12.90 0.84
N GLN A 40 -1.35 -12.09 0.29
CA GLN A 40 -0.40 -11.32 1.09
C GLN A 40 -1.09 -10.24 1.94
N LEU A 41 -2.08 -9.54 1.38
CA LEU A 41 -2.85 -8.52 2.09
C LEU A 41 -3.62 -9.14 3.27
N ILE A 42 -4.24 -10.30 3.06
CA ILE A 42 -4.94 -11.06 4.10
C ILE A 42 -3.96 -11.47 5.20
N ALA A 43 -2.81 -12.03 4.84
CA ALA A 43 -1.80 -12.44 5.81
C ALA A 43 -1.31 -11.24 6.65
N ILE A 44 -0.97 -10.12 6.01
CA ILE A 44 -0.56 -8.89 6.71
C ILE A 44 -1.67 -8.39 7.62
N THR A 45 -2.92 -8.39 7.16
CA THR A 45 -4.07 -7.94 7.94
C THR A 45 -4.28 -8.80 9.18
N ILE A 46 -4.19 -10.13 9.05
CA ILE A 46 -4.30 -11.06 10.17
C ILE A 46 -3.18 -10.81 11.18
N VAL A 47 -1.92 -10.72 10.73
CA VAL A 47 -0.78 -10.46 11.60
C VAL A 47 -0.94 -9.12 12.32
N ALA A 48 -1.35 -8.07 11.60
CA ALA A 48 -1.58 -6.75 12.18
C ALA A 48 -2.71 -6.77 13.23
N LEU A 49 -3.78 -7.53 12.98
CA LEU A 49 -4.88 -7.70 13.93
C LEU A 49 -4.42 -8.37 15.22
N PHE A 50 -3.70 -9.48 15.13
CA PHE A 50 -3.14 -10.17 16.29
C PHE A 50 -2.12 -9.32 17.04
N PHE A 51 -1.29 -8.57 16.32
CA PHE A 51 -0.34 -7.64 16.92
C PHE A 51 -1.07 -6.52 17.69
N LEU A 52 -2.14 -5.97 17.12
CA LEU A 52 -2.97 -4.95 17.77
C LEU A 52 -3.62 -5.51 19.05
N LEU A 53 -4.18 -6.72 18.98
CA LEU A 53 -4.74 -7.42 20.13
C LEU A 53 -3.70 -7.60 21.23
N PHE A 54 -2.52 -8.13 20.89
CA PHE A 54 -1.41 -8.29 21.83
C PHE A 54 -1.02 -6.95 22.47
N LEU A 55 -0.97 -5.87 21.69
CA LEU A 55 -0.64 -4.53 22.19
C LEU A 55 -1.68 -4.02 23.19
N ILE A 56 -2.98 -4.22 22.90
CA ILE A 56 -4.08 -3.82 23.79
C ILE A 56 -4.03 -4.63 25.09
N PHE A 57 -3.96 -5.95 25.00
CA PHE A 57 -3.89 -6.82 26.18
C PHE A 57 -2.63 -6.57 27.00
N GLY A 58 -1.47 -6.39 26.35
CA GLY A 58 -0.23 -6.02 27.01
C GLY A 58 -0.31 -4.67 27.70
N SER A 59 -0.96 -3.69 27.07
CA SER A 59 -1.19 -2.37 27.67
C SER A 59 -2.11 -2.45 28.88
N ILE A 60 -3.16 -3.27 28.85
CA ILE A 60 -4.07 -3.48 29.98
C ILE A 60 -3.35 -4.21 31.12
N ALA A 61 -2.59 -5.26 30.81
CA ALA A 61 -1.81 -5.99 31.80
C ALA A 61 -0.74 -5.09 32.46
N GLY A 62 -0.04 -4.27 31.66
CA GLY A 62 0.91 -3.28 32.14
C GLY A 62 0.25 -2.22 33.03
N ALA A 63 -0.87 -1.64 32.60
CA ALA A 63 -1.65 -0.71 33.43
C ALA A 63 -2.08 -1.34 34.75
N TRP A 64 -2.58 -2.58 34.70
CA TRP A 64 -3.07 -3.27 35.88
C TRP A 64 -1.94 -3.61 36.86
N ALA A 65 -0.79 -4.09 36.36
CA ALA A 65 0.39 -4.34 37.19
C ALA A 65 0.90 -3.06 37.88
N LEU A 66 0.97 -1.95 37.15
CA LEU A 66 1.42 -0.65 37.66
C LEU A 66 0.41 -0.05 38.65
N SER A 67 -0.88 -0.22 38.38
CA SER A 67 -1.98 0.14 39.26
C SER A 67 -1.91 -0.61 40.59
N ASN A 68 -1.58 -1.91 40.56
CA ASN A 68 -1.49 -2.73 41.77
C ASN A 68 -0.32 -2.31 42.66
N TRP A 69 0.81 -1.90 42.06
CA TRP A 69 1.97 -1.39 42.81
C TRP A 69 1.72 -0.02 43.46
N ILE A 70 0.98 0.86 42.78
CA ILE A 70 0.63 2.20 43.30
C ILE A 70 -0.59 2.14 44.25
N GLY A 71 -1.30 1.01 44.30
CA GLY A 71 -2.48 0.81 45.15
C GLY A 71 -3.70 1.65 44.72
N LYS A 72 -3.65 2.28 43.55
CA LYS A 72 -4.73 3.14 43.04
C LYS A 72 -5.02 2.85 41.57
N PRO A 73 -6.29 2.53 41.22
CA PRO A 73 -6.68 2.08 39.87
C PRO A 73 -6.37 3.08 38.77
N TYR A 74 -6.46 4.38 39.05
CA TYR A 74 -6.29 5.42 38.04
C TYR A 74 -4.85 5.61 37.56
N ALA A 75 -3.84 5.23 38.36
CA ALA A 75 -2.45 5.53 38.06
C ALA A 75 -1.92 4.71 36.88
N GLY A 76 -2.33 3.44 36.76
CA GLY A 76 -1.97 2.56 35.65
C GLY A 76 -2.51 3.07 34.31
N PHE A 77 -3.77 3.52 34.30
CA PHE A 77 -4.38 4.11 33.10
C PHE A 77 -3.72 5.44 32.70
N LEU A 78 -3.31 6.26 33.67
CA LEU A 78 -2.67 7.55 33.40
C LEU A 78 -1.29 7.39 32.75
N ILE A 79 -0.53 6.38 33.15
CA ILE A 79 0.78 6.08 32.55
C ILE A 79 0.61 5.52 31.14
N VAL A 80 -0.35 4.63 30.93
CA VAL A 80 -0.68 4.13 29.59
C VAL A 80 -1.17 5.24 28.66
N ALA A 81 -2.04 6.13 29.15
CA ALA A 81 -2.47 7.31 28.41
C ALA A 81 -1.28 8.22 28.05
N GLY A 82 -0.33 8.40 28.98
CA GLY A 82 0.92 9.12 28.72
C GLY A 82 1.75 8.48 27.61
N ILE A 83 1.92 7.15 27.62
CA ILE A 83 2.66 6.41 26.58
C ILE A 83 1.98 6.56 25.21
N TYR A 84 0.65 6.42 25.13
CA TYR A 84 -0.08 6.61 23.88
C TYR A 84 0.00 8.04 23.37
N LEU A 85 -0.04 9.03 24.26
CA LEU A 85 0.12 10.44 23.91
C LEU A 85 1.54 10.73 23.38
N LEU A 86 2.56 10.15 24.00
CA LEU A 86 3.95 10.27 23.58
C LEU A 86 4.19 9.60 22.21
N LEU A 87 3.63 8.41 22.00
CA LEU A 87 3.60 7.76 20.67
C LEU A 87 2.89 8.63 19.63
N GLY A 88 1.75 9.24 19.98
CA GLY A 88 1.03 10.16 19.10
C GLY A 88 1.87 11.37 18.69
N ILE A 89 2.61 11.96 19.63
CA ILE A 89 3.54 13.07 19.34
C ILE A 89 4.69 12.63 18.43
N ILE A 90 5.29 11.46 18.70
CA ILE A 90 6.35 10.89 17.86
C ILE A 90 5.85 10.70 16.43
N VAL A 91 4.65 10.11 16.27
CA VAL A 91 4.02 9.93 14.96
C VAL A 91 3.71 11.26 14.29
N TRP A 92 3.23 12.26 15.02
CA TRP A 92 2.96 13.60 14.49
C TRP A 92 4.22 14.24 13.92
N ILE A 93 5.33 14.18 14.66
CA ILE A 93 6.63 14.74 14.23
C ILE A 93 7.17 13.93 13.05
N ALA A 94 7.10 12.60 13.12
CA ALA A 94 7.52 11.70 12.04
C ALA A 94 6.70 11.91 10.76
N ARG A 95 5.39 12.18 10.85
CA ARG A 95 4.50 12.47 9.72
C ARG A 95 5.01 13.65 8.90
N GLY A 96 5.54 14.68 9.57
CA GLY A 96 6.14 15.84 8.91
C GLY A 96 7.41 15.52 8.10
N ARG A 97 8.18 14.50 8.50
CA ARG A 97 9.47 14.17 7.88
C ARG A 97 9.38 13.00 6.88
N PHE A 98 8.63 11.96 7.20
CA PHE A 98 8.53 10.74 6.39
C PHE A 98 7.55 10.87 5.20
N LEU A 99 6.46 11.64 5.31
CA LEU A 99 5.50 11.78 4.22
C LEU A 99 5.79 12.99 3.32
N ARG A 100 6.13 14.16 3.89
CA ARG A 100 6.34 15.37 3.06
C ARG A 100 7.53 15.26 2.13
N TYR A 101 8.66 14.71 2.58
CA TYR A 101 9.88 14.63 1.75
C TYR A 101 9.72 13.79 0.48
N PRO A 102 9.24 12.52 0.52
CA PRO A 102 9.08 11.73 -0.70
C PRO A 102 7.99 12.28 -1.62
N ILE A 103 6.89 12.82 -1.07
CA ILE A 103 5.81 13.40 -1.87
C ILE A 103 6.29 14.68 -2.57
N MET A 104 6.99 15.57 -1.86
CA MET A 104 7.54 16.79 -2.45
C MET A 104 8.56 16.46 -3.55
N ASN A 105 9.45 15.50 -3.30
CA ASN A 105 10.46 15.11 -4.28
C ASN A 105 9.85 14.42 -5.51
N ALA A 106 8.76 13.67 -5.33
CA ALA A 106 7.99 13.09 -6.43
C ALA A 106 7.29 14.16 -7.28
N ILE A 107 6.70 15.19 -6.65
CA ILE A 107 6.06 16.31 -7.35
C ILE A 107 7.09 17.13 -8.13
N ILE A 108 8.24 17.46 -7.52
CA ILE A 108 9.32 18.22 -8.18
C ILE A 108 9.85 17.47 -9.41
N ARG A 109 10.07 16.16 -9.31
CA ARG A 109 10.48 15.34 -10.46
C ARG A 109 9.45 15.29 -11.59
N GLN A 110 8.15 15.31 -11.26
CA GLN A 110 7.10 15.35 -12.28
C GLN A 110 7.02 16.70 -12.98
N LEU A 111 7.28 17.80 -12.27
CA LEU A 111 7.31 19.15 -12.84
C LEU A 111 8.50 19.34 -13.78
N GLN A 112 9.73 18.97 -13.36
CA GLN A 112 10.91 19.07 -14.24
C GLN A 112 10.76 18.22 -15.52
N LYS A 113 10.20 17.01 -15.40
CA LYS A 113 9.93 16.16 -16.57
C LYS A 113 8.90 16.79 -17.54
N LYS A 114 8.05 17.69 -17.06
CA LYS A 114 7.03 18.36 -17.89
C LYS A 114 7.61 19.55 -18.66
N ASP A 115 8.59 20.23 -18.09
CA ASP A 115 9.25 21.37 -18.74
C ASP A 115 10.22 20.91 -19.84
N ASP A 116 10.99 19.83 -19.63
CA ASP A 116 11.89 19.26 -20.65
C ASP A 116 11.17 18.78 -21.93
N ASN A 117 9.90 18.37 -21.82
CA ASN A 117 9.10 17.92 -22.97
C ASN A 117 8.47 19.07 -23.77
N ASN A 118 8.41 20.29 -23.23
CA ASN A 118 7.85 21.46 -23.92
C ASN A 118 8.91 22.33 -24.62
N GLU A 119 10.21 22.10 -24.38
CA GLU A 119 11.32 22.77 -25.08
C GLU A 119 11.85 22.00 -26.31
N SER A 120 11.32 20.80 -26.59
CA SER A 120 11.73 19.96 -27.74
C SER A 120 10.67 19.87 -28.85
N SER A 121 9.77 20.85 -28.99
CA SER A 121 8.84 20.97 -30.13
C SER A 121 8.92 22.33 -30.78
#